data_AF-A0A0Q9SK02-F1
#
_entry.id   AF-A0A0Q9SK02-F1
#
_cell.length_a   1.000
_cell.length_b   1.000
_cell.length_c   1.000
_cell.angle_alpha   90.00
_cell.angle_beta   90.00
_cell.angle_gamma   90.00
#
_symmetry.space_group_name_H-M   'P 1'
#
loop_
_entity.id
_entity.type
_entity.pdbx_description
1 polymer ?
#
loop_
_entity_poly.entity_id
_entity_poly.type
_entity_poly.pdbx_seq_one_letter_code
_entity_poly.pdbx_strand_id
1 'polypeptide(L)'
;MKLTHAVTLDAVGTLEAGAARLTGTYSCSGSGAATVSISGSLTQGSDVEGISSPVDGVCDGVVHPWSLAMSGPSAFQPGPAQGEVTVSACAGAPCTHDTARGQVTLSPGA
;
A
#
# COMPACT_ATOMS: atom_id res chain seq x y z
N MET A 1 -9.86 -17.93 -4.22
CA MET A 1 -9.44 -16.51 -4.29
C MET A 1 -8.01 -16.47 -4.78
N LYS A 2 -7.63 -15.51 -5.63
CA LYS A 2 -6.25 -15.35 -6.09
C LYS A 2 -5.95 -13.90 -6.50
N LEU A 3 -4.80 -13.37 -6.11
CA LEU A 3 -4.23 -12.16 -6.72
C LEU A 3 -3.76 -12.48 -8.14
N THR A 4 -4.27 -11.74 -9.12
CA THR A 4 -4.09 -12.05 -10.54
C THR A 4 -2.89 -11.34 -11.16
N HIS A 5 -2.53 -10.18 -10.61
CA HIS A 5 -1.28 -9.49 -10.92
C HIS A 5 -0.53 -9.17 -9.63
N ALA A 6 0.78 -8.98 -9.78
CA ALA A 6 1.62 -8.51 -8.69
C ALA A 6 1.08 -7.18 -8.15
N VAL A 7 1.06 -7.05 -6.83
CA VAL A 7 0.87 -5.74 -6.19
C VAL A 7 2.02 -4.85 -6.64
N THR A 8 1.69 -3.63 -7.06
CA THR A 8 2.70 -2.62 -7.42
C THR A 8 2.74 -1.54 -6.35
N LEU A 9 3.89 -0.90 -6.22
CA LEU A 9 4.14 0.27 -5.39
C LEU A 9 4.80 1.32 -6.28
N ASP A 10 4.21 2.51 -6.36
CA ASP A 10 4.75 3.61 -7.15
C ASP A 10 6.05 4.11 -6.53
N ALA A 11 7.03 4.44 -7.39
CA ALA A 11 8.35 4.90 -6.95
C ALA A 11 8.34 6.34 -6.39
N VAL A 12 7.20 7.03 -6.44
CA VAL A 12 7.01 8.39 -5.94
C VAL A 12 5.81 8.41 -5.00
N GLY A 13 6.00 8.97 -3.81
CA GLY A 13 4.93 9.24 -2.85
C GLY A 13 4.82 10.73 -2.58
N THR A 14 3.66 11.20 -2.16
CA THR A 14 3.44 12.63 -1.85
C THR A 14 3.44 12.87 -0.34
N LEU A 15 3.82 14.08 0.06
CA LEU A 15 3.78 14.53 1.45
C LEU A 15 2.67 15.54 1.66
N GLU A 16 1.82 15.29 2.66
CA GLU A 16 0.75 16.19 3.07
C GLU A 16 0.77 16.32 4.60
N ALA A 17 1.01 17.55 5.09
CA ALA A 17 1.04 17.86 6.52
C ALA A 17 1.94 16.93 7.37
N GLY A 18 3.05 16.44 6.81
CA GLY A 18 3.99 15.54 7.49
C GLY A 18 3.63 14.05 7.44
N ALA A 19 2.48 13.68 6.88
CA ALA A 19 2.15 12.31 6.49
C ALA A 19 2.61 12.06 5.06
N ALA A 20 2.97 10.81 4.76
CA ALA A 20 3.26 10.38 3.40
C ALA A 20 2.05 9.67 2.80
N ARG A 21 1.87 9.81 1.49
CA ARG A 21 0.83 9.09 0.74
C ARG A 21 1.51 8.23 -0.31
N LEU A 22 1.25 6.92 -0.20
CA LEU A 22 1.72 5.91 -1.13
C LEU A 22 0.58 5.48 -2.06
N THR A 23 0.94 5.10 -3.28
CA THR A 23 0.00 4.63 -4.30
C THR A 23 0.59 3.44 -5.06
N GLY A 24 -0.29 2.75 -5.77
CA GLY A 24 0.06 1.67 -6.66
C GLY A 24 -1.21 1.00 -7.17
N THR A 25 -1.06 -0.23 -7.64
CA THR A 25 -2.16 -1.03 -8.19
C THR A 25 -2.15 -2.46 -7.66
N TYR A 26 -3.32 -3.09 -7.74
CA TYR A 26 -3.50 -4.51 -7.51
C TYR A 26 -4.61 -5.05 -8.42
N SER A 27 -4.68 -6.37 -8.59
CA SER A 27 -5.87 -7.03 -9.14
C SER A 27 -6.02 -8.41 -8.53
N CYS A 28 -7.25 -8.86 -8.39
CA CYS A 28 -7.56 -10.19 -7.90
C CYS A 28 -8.77 -10.77 -8.60
N SER A 29 -8.90 -12.10 -8.58
CA SER A 29 -10.06 -12.83 -9.08
C SER A 29 -10.49 -13.94 -8.14
N GLY A 30 -11.77 -14.27 -8.18
CA GLY A 30 -12.37 -15.34 -7.39
C GLY A 30 -13.89 -15.25 -7.37
N SER A 31 -14.55 -16.35 -7.01
CA SER A 31 -16.00 -16.41 -6.80
C SER A 31 -16.34 -16.25 -5.32
N GLY A 32 -17.30 -15.39 -4.98
CA GLY A 32 -17.85 -15.22 -3.63
C GLY A 32 -17.71 -13.80 -3.06
N ALA A 33 -18.25 -13.59 -1.85
CA ALA A 33 -18.04 -12.35 -1.11
C ALA A 33 -16.57 -12.29 -0.65
N ALA A 34 -15.83 -11.35 -1.22
CA ALA A 34 -14.42 -11.17 -0.98
C ALA A 34 -14.16 -9.93 -0.14
N THR A 35 -13.30 -10.05 0.86
CA THR A 35 -12.75 -8.90 1.57
C THR A 35 -11.33 -8.67 1.07
N VAL A 36 -11.04 -7.46 0.60
CA VAL A 36 -9.68 -7.04 0.26
C VAL A 36 -9.25 -6.01 1.29
N SER A 37 -8.09 -6.24 1.92
CA SER A 37 -7.46 -5.27 2.82
C SER A 37 -6.07 -4.92 2.32
N ILE A 38 -5.72 -3.64 2.40
CA ILE A 38 -4.46 -3.10 1.91
C ILE A 38 -3.80 -2.37 3.05
N SER A 39 -2.57 -2.75 3.39
CA SER A 39 -1.78 -2.11 4.44
C SER A 39 -0.31 -2.03 4.04
N GLY A 40 0.44 -1.17 4.70
CA GLY A 40 1.86 -1.01 4.42
C GLY A 40 2.63 -0.38 5.57
N SER A 41 3.94 -0.37 5.40
CA SER A 41 4.91 0.32 6.22
C SER A 41 5.84 1.18 5.35
N LEU A 42 6.39 2.23 5.95
CA LEU A 42 7.31 3.15 5.30
C LEU A 42 8.43 3.51 6.28
N THR A 43 9.67 3.32 5.86
CA THR A 43 10.85 3.67 6.66
C THR A 43 11.64 4.77 5.96
N GLN A 44 11.95 5.86 6.66
CA GLN A 44 12.81 6.94 6.17
C GLN A 44 13.96 7.22 7.14
N GLY A 45 15.19 7.14 6.65
CA GLY A 45 16.37 7.22 7.52
C GLY A 45 16.43 6.06 8.52
N SER A 46 17.06 6.27 9.67
CA SER A 46 17.21 5.27 10.74
C SER A 46 16.02 5.14 11.68
N ASP A 47 15.20 6.19 11.81
CA ASP A 47 14.30 6.34 12.96
C ASP A 47 12.84 6.69 12.60
N VAL A 48 12.53 6.95 11.31
CA VAL A 48 11.16 7.29 10.90
C VAL A 48 10.49 6.04 10.35
N GLU A 49 9.64 5.41 11.16
CA GLU A 49 8.78 4.30 10.74
C GLU A 49 7.32 4.73 10.76
N GLY A 50 6.61 4.56 9.65
CA GLY A 50 5.17 4.77 9.58
C GLY A 50 4.44 3.52 9.15
N ILE A 51 3.21 3.42 9.63
CA ILE A 51 2.27 2.35 9.27
C ILE A 51 0.99 2.99 8.73
N SER A 52 0.32 2.29 7.83
CA SER A 52 -1.03 2.65 7.42
C SER A 52 -2.06 1.92 8.28
N SER A 53 -3.20 2.55 8.53
CA SER A 53 -4.43 1.77 8.80
C SER A 53 -4.81 0.98 7.53
N PRO A 54 -5.30 -0.26 7.66
CA PRO A 54 -5.78 -1.01 6.51
C PRO A 54 -6.92 -0.26 5.82
N VAL A 55 -6.92 -0.24 4.49
CA VAL A 55 -8.04 0.26 3.68
C VAL A 55 -8.68 -0.89 2.93
N ASP A 56 -10.00 -0.81 2.75
CA ASP A 56 -10.77 -1.80 2.01
C ASP A 56 -10.55 -1.65 0.50
N GLY A 57 -10.54 -2.78 -0.20
CA GLY A 57 -10.50 -2.86 -1.66
C GLY A 57 -11.65 -3.68 -2.24
N VAL A 58 -11.72 -3.71 -3.56
CA VAL A 58 -12.67 -4.51 -4.34
C VAL A 58 -11.94 -5.67 -5.03
N CYS A 59 -12.64 -6.78 -5.24
CA CYS A 59 -12.15 -7.90 -6.04
C CYS A 59 -13.15 -8.31 -7.12
N ASP A 60 -12.92 -7.86 -8.35
CA ASP A 60 -13.82 -8.03 -9.49
C ASP A 60 -13.10 -8.46 -10.78
N GLY A 61 -11.81 -8.80 -10.70
CA GLY A 61 -11.01 -9.22 -11.85
C GLY A 61 -10.38 -8.07 -12.64
N VAL A 62 -10.62 -6.80 -12.30
CA VAL A 62 -9.94 -5.66 -12.95
C VAL A 62 -8.81 -5.10 -12.08
N VAL A 63 -7.97 -4.26 -12.69
CA VAL A 63 -6.89 -3.57 -11.99
C VAL A 63 -7.46 -2.36 -11.26
N HIS A 64 -7.22 -2.30 -9.95
CA HIS A 64 -7.65 -1.20 -9.09
C HIS A 64 -6.45 -0.42 -8.57
N PRO A 65 -6.51 0.92 -8.56
CA PRO A 65 -5.56 1.73 -7.83
C PRO A 65 -5.81 1.58 -6.33
N TRP A 66 -4.75 1.69 -5.54
CA TRP A 66 -4.84 1.78 -4.09
C TRP A 66 -4.10 3.03 -3.61
N SER A 67 -4.48 3.52 -2.42
CA SER A 67 -3.75 4.62 -1.79
C SER A 67 -3.76 4.53 -0.27
N LEU A 68 -2.57 4.65 0.32
CA LEU A 68 -2.35 4.55 1.77
C LEU A 68 -1.82 5.87 2.31
N ALA A 69 -2.41 6.33 3.41
CA ALA A 69 -1.82 7.37 4.23
C ALA A 69 -0.89 6.71 5.26
N MET A 70 0.34 7.19 5.31
CA MET A 70 1.41 6.72 6.17
C MET A 70 1.70 7.78 7.22
N SER A 71 1.53 7.40 8.48
CA SER A 71 1.79 8.25 9.63
C SER A 71 2.85 7.59 10.50
N GLY A 72 3.87 8.36 10.88
CA GLY A 72 4.93 7.93 11.78
C GLY A 72 4.94 8.72 13.09
N PRO A 73 5.80 8.35 14.05
CA PRO A 73 6.00 9.11 15.29
C PRO A 73 6.60 10.50 15.06
N SER A 74 7.21 10.72 13.88
CA SER A 74 7.74 11.99 13.39
C SER A 74 7.28 12.23 11.95
N ALA A 75 7.33 13.49 11.52
CA ALA A 75 6.93 13.88 10.18
C ALA A 75 7.93 13.38 9.13
N PHE A 76 7.42 12.77 8.07
CA PHE A 76 8.21 12.43 6.90
C PHE A 76 8.72 13.69 6.20
N GLN A 77 9.90 13.59 5.60
CA GLN A 77 10.57 14.65 4.87
C GLN A 77 10.71 14.32 3.39
N PRO A 78 10.90 15.32 2.50
CA PRO A 78 11.21 15.06 1.10
C PRO A 78 12.49 14.24 0.96
N GLY A 79 12.48 13.23 0.09
CA GLY A 79 13.65 12.38 -0.16
C GLY A 79 13.35 10.88 -0.19
N PRO A 80 14.39 10.04 -0.21
CA PRO A 80 14.22 8.59 -0.31
C PRO A 80 13.63 8.00 0.97
N ALA A 81 12.81 6.97 0.79
CA ALA A 81 12.24 6.12 1.82
C ALA A 81 12.10 4.69 1.27
N GLN A 82 11.96 3.71 2.16
CA GLN A 82 11.72 2.32 1.81
C GLN A 82 10.27 1.96 2.14
N GLY A 83 9.48 1.62 1.12
CA GLY A 83 8.09 1.22 1.27
C GLY A 83 7.89 -0.28 1.16
N GLU A 84 6.95 -0.80 1.93
CA GLU A 84 6.44 -2.17 1.84
C GLU A 84 4.90 -2.14 1.94
N VAL A 85 4.22 -2.75 0.98
CA VAL A 85 2.76 -2.77 0.91
C VAL A 85 2.28 -4.19 0.66
N THR A 86 1.32 -4.63 1.45
CA THR A 86 0.70 -5.94 1.33
C THR A 86 -0.79 -5.80 1.03
N VAL A 87 -1.24 -6.50 0.00
CA VAL A 87 -2.67 -6.66 -0.31
C VAL A 87 -3.07 -8.06 0.08
N SER A 88 -4.10 -8.19 0.91
CA SER A 88 -4.71 -9.46 1.30
C SER A 88 -6.11 -9.56 0.73
N ALA A 89 -6.43 -10.67 0.08
CA ALA A 89 -7.73 -10.97 -0.49
C ALA A 89 -8.27 -12.28 0.07
N CYS A 90 -9.36 -12.21 0.82
CA CYS A 90 -9.95 -13.33 1.56
C CYS A 90 -11.36 -13.63 1.06
N ALA A 91 -11.71 -14.91 0.96
CA ALA A 91 -13.08 -15.38 0.73
C ALA A 91 -13.42 -16.44 1.79
N GLY A 92 -13.67 -15.98 3.02
CA GLY A 92 -13.67 -16.85 4.21
C GLY A 92 -12.25 -17.16 4.69
N ALA A 93 -11.99 -18.42 5.07
CA ALA A 93 -10.67 -18.88 5.52
C ALA A 93 -9.55 -18.87 4.46
N PRO A 94 -9.79 -19.13 3.15
CA PRO A 94 -8.72 -19.01 2.17
C PRO A 94 -8.43 -17.53 1.86
N CYS A 95 -7.27 -17.07 2.32
CA CYS A 95 -6.70 -15.77 1.98
C CYS A 95 -5.49 -15.95 1.07
N THR A 96 -5.38 -15.08 0.07
CA THR A 96 -4.14 -14.90 -0.71
C THR A 96 -3.64 -13.50 -0.47
N HIS A 97 -2.32 -13.35 -0.30
CA HIS A 97 -1.70 -12.05 -0.20
C HIS A 97 -0.50 -11.95 -1.14
N ASP A 98 -0.13 -10.73 -1.47
CA ASP A 98 1.09 -10.39 -2.20
C ASP A 98 1.63 -9.08 -1.66
N THR A 99 2.95 -8.92 -1.77
CA THR A 99 3.67 -7.82 -1.14
C THR A 99 4.59 -7.14 -2.16
N ALA A 100 4.40 -5.84 -2.33
CA ALA A 100 5.31 -4.98 -3.07
C ALA A 100 6.31 -4.32 -2.11
N ARG A 101 7.58 -4.30 -2.49
CA ARG A 101 8.65 -3.61 -1.74
C ARG A 101 9.47 -2.77 -2.71
N GLY A 102 9.84 -1.57 -2.31
CA GLY A 102 10.64 -0.71 -3.17
C GLY A 102 11.07 0.59 -2.51
N GLN A 103 12.06 1.23 -3.12
CA GLN A 103 12.42 2.59 -2.77
C GLN A 103 11.35 3.53 -3.31
N VAL A 104 10.88 4.44 -2.46
CA VAL A 104 9.94 5.49 -2.79
C VAL A 104 10.62 6.84 -2.57
N THR A 105 10.48 7.75 -3.51
CA THR A 105 10.92 9.14 -3.35
C THR A 105 9.72 9.98 -2.90
N LEU A 106 9.79 10.53 -1.69
CA LEU A 106 8.77 11.41 -1.14
C LEU A 106 8.97 12.83 -1.70
N SER A 107 7.96 13.33 -2.39
CA SER A 107 7.90 14.69 -2.91
C SER A 107 6.86 15.53 -2.16
N PRO A 108 7.06 16.84 -1.99
CA PRO A 108 6.02 17.73 -1.48
C PRO A 108 4.73 17.58 -2.28
N GLY A 109 3.57 17.50 -1.59
CA GLY A 109 2.27 17.68 -2.24
C GLY A 109 2.18 19.09 -2.84
N ALA A 110 1.58 19.18 -4.02
CA ALA A 110 1.37 20.45 -4.71
C ALA A 110 0.42 21.39 -3.95
#